data_AF-A0A8C9ZQ50-F1
#
_entry.id   AF-A0A8C9ZQ50-F1
#
_cell.length_a   1.000
_cell.length_b   1.000
_cell.length_c   1.000
_cell.angle_alpha   90.00
_cell.angle_beta   90.00
_cell.angle_gamma   90.00
#
_symmetry.space_group_name_H-M   'P 1'
#
loop_
_entity.id
_entity.type
_entity.pdbx_description
1 polymer ?
#
loop_
_entity_poly.entity_id
_entity_poly.type
_entity_poly.pdbx_seq_one_letter_code
_entity_poly.pdbx_strand_id
1 'polypeptide(L)'
;MPSTKKTLHFMCSALATALSVGVMGYCMSTQWATMTMECARIGSSFFNGTAVITLELFVGILNRNFCPSFGGQDPFQVIPKLVETGVTPVVLHALVLCLLALCLLFSACSILISLYNSVSNPYETYMGPVGVYVCSALSACLSVVVLIIFVVNVTVTSMAEDVVKNFSEDADLRNKSSEMKLGYYLVILYTLLSLLAIALIYMYDHAAYTHRREQQRPTEDAPKEIMMY
;
A
#
# COMPACT_ATOMS: atom_id res chain seq x y z
N MET A 1 10.65 -29.74 19.07
CA MET A 1 10.57 -29.51 17.61
C MET A 1 9.23 -28.85 17.30
N PRO A 2 9.15 -27.80 16.45
CA PRO A 2 7.87 -27.21 16.06
C PRO A 2 7.02 -28.25 15.31
N SER A 3 5.70 -28.22 15.51
CA SER A 3 4.78 -29.10 14.78
C SER A 3 4.81 -28.75 13.28
N THR A 4 4.72 -29.75 12.41
CA THR A 4 4.64 -29.57 10.94
C THR A 4 3.52 -28.61 10.54
N LYS A 5 2.38 -28.66 11.24
CA LYS A 5 1.26 -27.71 11.03
C LYS A 5 1.67 -26.27 11.31
N LYS A 6 2.35 -26.03 12.44
CA LYS A 6 2.83 -24.69 12.81
C LYS A 6 3.79 -24.15 11.74
N THR A 7 4.81 -24.93 11.41
CA THR A 7 5.82 -24.53 10.42
C THR A 7 5.16 -24.22 9.08
N LEU A 8 4.18 -25.02 8.63
CA LEU A 8 3.46 -24.77 7.39
C LEU A 8 2.74 -23.40 7.40
N HIS A 9 1.90 -23.13 8.40
CA HIS A 9 1.14 -21.88 8.46
C HIS A 9 2.03 -20.63 8.54
N PHE A 10 3.10 -20.69 9.34
CA PHE A 10 4.04 -19.57 9.46
C PHE A 10 4.89 -19.39 8.19
N MET A 11 5.30 -20.47 7.52
CA MET A 11 5.99 -20.36 6.23
C MET A 11 5.08 -19.85 5.12
N CYS A 12 3.81 -20.28 5.07
CA CYS A 12 2.82 -19.74 4.14
C CYS A 12 2.55 -18.26 4.40
N SER A 13 2.44 -17.85 5.66
CA SER A 13 2.31 -16.44 6.04
C SER A 13 3.53 -15.64 5.59
N ALA A 14 4.75 -16.11 5.89
CA ALA A 14 5.99 -15.48 5.45
C ALA A 14 6.04 -15.33 3.91
N LEU A 15 5.67 -16.37 3.17
CA LEU A 15 5.61 -16.34 1.71
C LEU A 15 4.58 -15.33 1.19
N ALA A 16 3.36 -15.31 1.75
CA ALA A 16 2.34 -14.34 1.37
C ALA A 16 2.80 -12.90 1.63
N THR A 17 3.45 -12.64 2.76
CA THR A 17 4.02 -11.32 3.07
C THR A 17 5.20 -10.97 2.16
N ALA A 18 6.05 -11.93 1.78
CA ALA A 18 7.15 -11.69 0.85
C ALA A 18 6.64 -11.34 -0.57
N LEU A 19 5.59 -12.04 -1.03
CA LEU A 19 4.90 -11.70 -2.28
C LEU A 19 4.30 -10.30 -2.20
N SER A 20 3.69 -9.93 -1.06
CA SER A 20 3.15 -8.58 -0.86
C SER A 20 4.24 -7.51 -0.99
N VAL A 21 5.42 -7.73 -0.40
CA VAL A 21 6.55 -6.80 -0.51
C VAL A 21 7.03 -6.68 -1.95
N GLY A 22 7.10 -7.80 -2.69
CA GLY A 22 7.42 -7.78 -4.12
C GLY A 22 6.40 -6.98 -4.95
N VAL A 23 5.11 -7.19 -4.70
CA VAL A 23 4.02 -6.42 -5.33
C VAL A 23 4.14 -4.93 -4.99
N MET A 24 4.44 -4.58 -3.75
CA MET A 24 4.64 -3.19 -3.32
C MET A 24 5.86 -2.56 -4.01
N GLY A 25 6.98 -3.27 -4.08
CA GLY A 25 8.17 -2.79 -4.80
C GLY A 25 7.89 -2.51 -6.28
N TYR A 26 7.17 -3.44 -6.94
CA TYR A 26 6.75 -3.25 -8.34
C TYR A 26 5.73 -2.12 -8.49
N CYS A 27 4.77 -1.98 -7.58
CA CYS A 27 3.79 -0.90 -7.67
C CYS A 27 4.46 0.47 -7.57
N MET A 28 5.48 0.62 -6.71
CA MET A 28 6.23 1.86 -6.56
C MET A 28 7.02 2.26 -7.82
N SER A 29 7.37 1.31 -8.69
CA SER A 29 8.11 1.56 -9.94
C SER A 29 7.24 1.70 -11.19
N THR A 30 5.91 1.79 -11.03
CA THR A 30 4.97 1.87 -12.16
C THR A 30 4.23 3.21 -12.18
N GLN A 31 3.36 3.40 -13.17
CA GLN A 31 2.51 4.58 -13.27
C GLN A 31 1.34 4.50 -12.29
N TRP A 32 1.08 5.59 -11.57
CA TRP A 32 0.05 5.67 -10.53
C TRP A 32 -1.19 6.42 -10.98
N ALA A 33 -1.02 7.50 -11.72
CA ALA A 33 -2.15 8.28 -12.23
C ALA A 33 -1.82 8.96 -13.56
N THR A 34 -2.85 9.18 -14.36
CA THR A 34 -2.80 10.07 -15.52
C THR A 34 -3.86 11.15 -15.32
N MET A 35 -3.48 12.40 -15.45
CA MET A 35 -4.36 13.56 -15.38
C MET A 35 -4.39 14.23 -16.74
N THR A 36 -5.59 14.44 -17.27
CA THR A 36 -5.80 15.09 -18.56
C THR A 36 -6.55 16.40 -18.34
N MET A 37 -6.12 17.43 -19.05
CA MET A 37 -6.71 18.76 -18.99
C MET A 37 -6.80 19.33 -20.39
N GLU A 38 -7.89 20.04 -20.65
CA GLU A 38 -8.00 20.89 -21.82
C GLU A 38 -7.27 22.20 -21.55
N CYS A 39 -6.60 22.71 -22.58
CA CYS A 39 -5.73 23.85 -22.47
C CYS A 39 -5.93 24.84 -23.61
N ALA A 40 -5.85 26.12 -23.29
CA ALA A 40 -5.92 27.22 -24.23
C ALA A 40 -5.01 28.36 -23.82
N ARG A 41 -4.79 29.33 -24.72
CA ARG A 41 -4.14 30.59 -24.35
C ARG A 41 -5.09 31.42 -23.48
N ILE A 42 -4.58 32.06 -22.42
CA ILE A 42 -5.37 32.96 -21.56
C ILE A 42 -6.20 33.94 -22.41
N GLY A 43 -7.49 34.03 -22.10
CA GLY A 43 -8.45 34.91 -22.77
C GLY A 43 -9.07 34.35 -24.06
N SER A 44 -8.69 33.16 -24.51
CA SER A 44 -9.37 32.50 -25.63
C SER A 44 -10.58 31.68 -25.15
N SER A 45 -11.64 31.64 -25.96
CA SER A 45 -12.81 30.80 -25.71
C SER A 45 -12.69 29.40 -26.34
N PHE A 46 -11.60 29.13 -27.06
CA PHE A 46 -11.38 27.91 -27.83
C PHE A 46 -10.27 27.06 -27.21
N PHE A 47 -10.66 25.96 -26.57
CA PHE A 47 -9.76 24.98 -25.93
C PHE A 47 -9.43 23.85 -26.91
N ASN A 48 -8.45 24.10 -27.78
CA ASN A 48 -7.99 23.12 -28.77
C ASN A 48 -6.72 22.36 -28.34
N GLY A 49 -6.11 22.76 -27.21
CA GLY A 49 -4.93 22.13 -26.66
C GLY A 49 -5.27 21.09 -25.60
N THR A 50 -4.36 20.13 -25.39
CA THR A 50 -4.45 19.16 -24.30
C THR A 50 -3.14 19.07 -23.53
N ALA A 51 -3.23 18.96 -22.21
CA ALA A 51 -2.12 18.68 -21.33
C ALA A 51 -2.39 17.37 -20.60
N VAL A 52 -1.48 16.41 -20.74
CA VAL A 52 -1.57 15.09 -20.14
C VAL A 52 -0.38 14.89 -19.22
N ILE A 53 -0.64 14.82 -17.92
CA ILE A 53 0.37 14.50 -16.91
C ILE A 53 0.26 13.01 -16.59
N THR A 54 1.35 12.28 -16.78
CA THR A 54 1.47 10.91 -16.26
C THR A 54 2.40 10.93 -15.06
N LEU A 55 1.89 10.48 -13.91
CA LEU A 55 2.63 10.44 -12.66
C LEU A 55 3.01 9.01 -12.29
N GLU A 56 4.30 8.83 -12.06
CA GLU A 56 4.84 7.80 -11.18
C GLU A 56 5.04 8.41 -9.78
N LEU A 57 5.54 7.64 -8.81
CA LEU A 57 5.76 8.17 -7.46
C LEU A 57 6.85 9.25 -7.38
N PHE A 58 7.90 9.14 -8.20
CA PHE A 58 9.07 10.02 -8.14
C PHE A 58 9.30 10.80 -9.42
N VAL A 59 8.87 10.25 -10.56
CA VAL A 59 9.01 10.86 -11.89
C VAL A 59 7.63 11.15 -12.46
N GLY A 60 7.49 12.30 -13.10
CA GLY A 60 6.31 12.69 -13.84
C GLY A 60 6.69 13.02 -15.27
N ILE A 61 5.74 12.86 -16.18
CA ILE A 61 5.89 13.26 -17.58
C ILE A 61 4.70 14.13 -17.93
N LEU A 62 4.97 15.36 -18.35
CA LEU A 62 3.98 16.26 -18.90
C LEU A 62 4.05 16.18 -20.43
N ASN A 63 2.96 15.77 -21.07
CA ASN A 63 2.82 15.81 -22.51
C ASN A 63 1.83 16.91 -22.90
N ARG A 64 2.30 17.93 -23.60
CA ARG A 64 1.51 19.07 -24.05
C ARG A 64 1.28 18.94 -25.55
N ASN A 65 0.03 19.05 -25.98
CA ASN A 65 -0.33 19.18 -27.38
C ASN A 65 -1.03 20.54 -27.55
N PHE A 66 -0.42 21.48 -28.27
CA PHE A 66 -0.98 22.80 -28.56
C PHE A 66 -1.43 23.59 -27.30
N CYS A 67 -0.58 23.62 -26.27
CA CYS A 67 -0.91 24.16 -24.94
C CYS A 67 0.21 25.04 -24.34
N PRO A 68 0.18 26.38 -24.47
CA PRO A 68 -0.55 27.23 -25.42
C PRO A 68 0.25 27.50 -26.71
N SER A 69 1.47 26.98 -26.79
CA SER A 69 2.37 27.01 -27.96
C SER A 69 2.49 25.62 -28.60
N PHE A 70 3.45 25.42 -29.50
CA PHE A 70 3.84 24.08 -29.95
C PHE A 70 4.14 23.20 -28.73
N GLY A 71 3.58 21.99 -28.77
CA GLY A 71 3.62 21.01 -27.70
C GLY A 71 5.00 20.40 -27.47
N GLY A 72 5.07 19.47 -26.51
CA GLY A 72 6.30 18.78 -26.15
C GLY A 72 6.09 17.77 -25.01
N GLN A 73 7.09 16.91 -24.83
CA GLN A 73 7.15 15.98 -23.71
C GLN A 73 8.24 16.44 -22.73
N ASP A 74 7.81 16.82 -21.53
CA ASP A 74 8.68 17.38 -20.50
C ASP A 74 8.69 16.42 -19.29
N PRO A 75 9.77 15.64 -19.09
CA PRO A 75 9.94 14.85 -17.87
C PRO A 75 10.31 15.77 -16.70
N PHE A 76 9.79 15.47 -15.51
CA PHE A 76 10.09 16.22 -14.29
C PHE A 76 10.17 15.31 -13.07
N GLN A 77 10.87 15.77 -12.04
CA GLN A 77 10.86 15.09 -10.74
C GLN A 77 9.68 15.59 -9.91
N VAL A 78 8.87 14.66 -9.39
CA VAL A 78 7.61 14.98 -8.71
C VAL A 78 7.84 15.84 -7.47
N ILE A 79 8.75 15.44 -6.57
CA ILE A 79 8.94 16.16 -5.30
C ILE A 79 9.42 17.61 -5.50
N PRO A 80 10.53 17.88 -6.21
CA PRO A 80 10.97 19.26 -6.44
C PRO A 80 9.89 20.09 -7.12
N LYS A 81 9.15 19.50 -8.08
CA LYS A 81 8.12 20.24 -8.79
C LYS A 81 6.91 20.59 -7.93
N LEU A 82 6.53 19.69 -7.02
CA LEU A 82 5.47 19.94 -6.05
C LEU A 82 5.88 21.00 -5.02
N VAL A 83 7.16 21.08 -4.65
CA VAL A 83 7.68 22.14 -3.75
C VAL A 83 7.53 23.53 -4.36
N GLU A 84 7.82 23.68 -5.67
CA GLU A 84 7.65 24.95 -6.39
C GLU A 84 6.18 25.37 -6.51
N THR A 85 5.28 24.40 -6.48
CA THR A 85 3.86 24.55 -6.79
C THR A 85 3.05 24.96 -5.56
N GLY A 86 3.26 24.29 -4.42
CA GLY A 86 2.48 24.58 -3.21
C GLY A 86 2.69 23.57 -2.09
N VAL A 87 2.38 23.99 -0.86
CA VAL A 87 2.63 23.19 0.35
C VAL A 87 1.68 21.99 0.46
N THR A 88 0.40 22.15 0.08
CA THR A 88 -0.60 21.07 0.28
C THR A 88 -0.31 19.83 -0.57
N PRO A 89 -0.06 19.92 -1.90
CA PRO A 89 0.21 18.75 -2.71
C PRO A 89 1.49 18.01 -2.30
N VAL A 90 2.55 18.76 -1.96
CA VAL A 90 3.83 18.16 -1.54
C VAL A 90 3.70 17.41 -0.23
N VAL A 91 2.96 17.96 0.75
CA VAL A 91 2.78 17.31 2.05
C VAL A 91 1.97 16.02 1.91
N LEU A 92 0.88 16.03 1.12
CA LEU A 92 0.07 14.83 0.89
C LEU A 92 0.87 13.75 0.15
N HIS A 93 1.67 14.14 -0.86
CA HIS A 93 2.52 13.19 -1.59
C HIS A 93 3.63 12.62 -0.71
N ALA A 94 4.29 13.46 0.09
CA ALA A 94 5.30 13.03 1.05
C ALA A 94 4.71 12.06 2.10
N LEU A 95 3.49 12.34 2.58
CA LEU A 95 2.78 11.46 3.51
C LEU A 95 2.51 10.10 2.88
N VAL A 96 2.09 10.03 1.61
CA VAL A 96 1.94 8.77 0.86
C VAL A 96 3.26 7.98 0.86
N LEU A 97 4.37 8.62 0.51
CA LEU A 97 5.68 7.96 0.49
C LEU A 97 6.11 7.45 1.87
N CYS A 98 5.92 8.24 2.93
CA CYS A 98 6.21 7.83 4.29
C CYS A 98 5.37 6.63 4.73
N LEU A 99 4.07 6.63 4.43
CA LEU A 99 3.17 5.54 4.76
C LEU A 99 3.50 4.25 4.00
N LEU A 100 3.89 4.35 2.72
CA LEU A 100 4.40 3.22 1.94
C LEU A 100 5.68 2.63 2.54
N ALA A 101 6.61 3.48 2.98
CA ALA A 101 7.82 3.02 3.66
C ALA A 101 7.50 2.30 4.99
N LEU A 102 6.55 2.81 5.78
CA LEU A 102 6.06 2.14 6.99
C LEU A 102 5.39 0.81 6.68
N CYS A 103 4.63 0.71 5.58
CA CYS A 103 4.04 -0.55 5.12
C CYS A 103 5.12 -1.60 4.85
N LEU A 104 6.20 -1.23 4.16
CA LEU A 104 7.35 -2.12 3.91
C LEU A 104 8.03 -2.53 5.22
N LEU A 105 8.20 -1.61 6.17
CA LEU A 105 8.82 -1.89 7.47
C LEU A 105 7.99 -2.89 8.29
N PHE A 106 6.68 -2.69 8.39
CA PHE A 106 5.80 -3.62 9.10
C PHE A 106 5.73 -4.98 8.40
N SER A 107 5.73 -5.01 7.07
CA SER A 107 5.79 -6.27 6.32
C SER A 107 7.10 -7.02 6.53
N ALA A 108 8.24 -6.32 6.59
CA ALA A 108 9.53 -6.91 6.93
C ALA A 108 9.53 -7.49 8.35
N CYS A 109 8.97 -6.77 9.32
CA CYS A 109 8.79 -7.26 10.69
C CYS A 109 7.92 -8.54 10.71
N SER A 110 6.81 -8.54 9.97
CA SER A 110 5.92 -9.70 9.84
C SER A 110 6.64 -10.92 9.25
N ILE A 111 7.47 -10.74 8.22
CA ILE A 111 8.29 -11.82 7.64
C ILE A 111 9.25 -12.38 8.69
N LEU A 112 9.98 -11.51 9.41
CA LEU A 112 10.94 -11.93 10.43
C LEU A 112 10.28 -12.72 11.55
N ILE A 113 9.13 -12.23 12.06
CA ILE A 113 8.36 -12.92 13.10
C ILE A 113 7.87 -14.27 12.56
N SER A 114 7.34 -14.32 11.35
CA SER A 114 6.84 -15.57 10.76
C SER A 114 7.94 -16.61 10.54
N LEU A 115 9.09 -16.21 10.00
CA LEU A 115 10.25 -17.11 9.83
C LEU A 115 10.83 -17.55 11.18
N TYR A 116 10.87 -16.67 12.17
CA TYR A 116 11.33 -17.02 13.51
C TYR A 116 10.42 -18.10 14.14
N ASN A 117 9.10 -17.96 13.99
CA ASN A 117 8.11 -18.92 14.51
C ASN A 117 8.05 -20.24 13.74
N SER A 118 8.52 -20.28 12.49
CA SER A 118 8.54 -21.51 11.70
C SER A 118 9.63 -22.48 12.17
N VAL A 119 10.76 -21.95 12.66
CA VAL A 119 11.90 -22.72 13.16
C VAL A 119 11.87 -22.86 14.68
N SER A 120 11.53 -21.79 15.40
CA SER A 120 11.54 -21.75 16.87
C SER A 120 10.14 -21.94 17.46
N ASN A 121 10.08 -22.42 18.70
CA ASN A 121 8.88 -22.36 19.53
C ASN A 121 9.03 -21.25 20.57
N PRO A 122 8.82 -19.98 20.21
CA PRO A 122 8.74 -18.95 21.23
C PRO A 122 7.55 -19.23 22.15
N TYR A 123 7.79 -19.05 23.44
CA TYR A 123 6.76 -18.97 24.47
C TYR A 123 5.84 -17.78 24.15
N GLU A 124 4.55 -17.88 24.49
CA GLU A 124 3.48 -16.88 24.25
C GLU A 124 3.94 -15.44 24.58
N THR A 125 4.48 -14.73 23.59
CA THR A 125 5.07 -13.39 23.73
C THR A 125 4.76 -12.55 22.50
N TYR A 126 5.11 -11.25 22.53
CA TYR A 126 4.95 -10.32 21.40
C TYR A 126 5.56 -10.81 20.07
N MET A 127 6.49 -11.77 20.12
CA MET A 127 7.07 -12.42 18.94
C MET A 127 6.29 -13.65 18.45
N GLY A 128 5.08 -13.90 18.93
CA GLY A 128 4.19 -14.98 18.49
C GLY A 128 3.18 -14.54 17.40
N PRO A 129 2.02 -15.22 17.29
CA PRO A 129 0.94 -14.87 16.36
C PRO A 129 0.49 -13.39 16.46
N VAL A 130 0.46 -12.86 17.68
CA VAL A 130 0.06 -11.45 17.95
C VAL A 130 0.95 -10.47 17.19
N GLY A 131 2.27 -10.71 17.14
CA GLY A 131 3.18 -9.84 16.41
C GLY A 131 2.89 -9.80 14.91
N VAL A 132 2.56 -10.96 14.32
CA VAL A 132 2.16 -11.04 12.90
C VAL A 132 0.84 -10.30 12.65
N TYR A 133 -0.14 -10.46 13.54
CA TYR A 133 -1.41 -9.74 13.44
C TYR A 133 -1.21 -8.23 13.49
N VAL A 134 -0.46 -7.72 14.47
CA VAL A 134 -0.23 -6.28 14.61
C VAL A 134 0.50 -5.72 13.40
N CYS A 135 1.60 -6.37 12.97
CA CYS A 135 2.38 -5.89 11.84
C CYS A 135 1.57 -5.92 10.54
N SER A 136 0.88 -7.02 10.25
CA SER A 136 0.08 -7.18 9.04
C SER A 136 -1.20 -6.31 9.06
N ALA A 137 -1.80 -6.07 10.22
CA ALA A 137 -2.96 -5.19 10.34
C ALA A 137 -2.55 -3.72 10.16
N LEU A 138 -1.45 -3.28 10.78
CA LEU A 138 -0.91 -1.94 10.57
C LEU A 138 -0.56 -1.73 9.09
N SER A 139 0.13 -2.69 8.45
CA SER A 139 0.47 -2.57 7.03
C SER A 139 -0.77 -2.50 6.13
N ALA A 140 -1.82 -3.27 6.42
CA ALA A 140 -3.10 -3.23 5.71
C ALA A 140 -3.85 -1.90 5.92
N CYS A 141 -3.93 -1.41 7.17
CA CYS A 141 -4.59 -0.14 7.46
C CYS A 141 -3.87 1.04 6.81
N LEU A 142 -2.54 1.12 6.94
CA LEU A 142 -1.75 2.19 6.36
C LEU A 142 -1.83 2.22 4.82
N SER A 143 -1.86 1.05 4.18
CA SER A 143 -2.01 0.98 2.72
C SER A 143 -3.40 1.43 2.23
N VAL A 144 -4.47 1.20 3.00
CA VAL A 144 -5.78 1.81 2.71
C VAL A 144 -5.73 3.33 2.84
N VAL A 145 -5.08 3.86 3.88
CA VAL A 145 -4.90 5.31 4.06
C VAL A 145 -4.10 5.91 2.89
N VAL A 146 -3.07 5.22 2.40
CA VAL A 146 -2.31 5.63 1.20
C VAL A 146 -3.23 5.80 -0.02
N LEU A 147 -4.10 4.82 -0.29
CA LEU A 147 -5.02 4.88 -1.42
C LEU A 147 -5.91 6.13 -1.35
N ILE A 148 -6.47 6.40 -0.17
CA ILE A 148 -7.36 7.56 0.05
C ILE A 148 -6.60 8.87 -0.15
N ILE A 149 -5.44 9.03 0.51
CA ILE A 149 -4.66 10.26 0.43
C ILE A 149 -4.19 10.51 -1.00
N PHE A 150 -3.75 9.48 -1.71
CA PHE A 150 -3.28 9.62 -3.09
C PHE A 150 -4.41 10.08 -4.01
N VAL A 151 -5.59 9.47 -3.92
CA VAL A 151 -6.76 9.90 -4.72
C VAL A 151 -7.13 11.33 -4.39
N VAL A 152 -7.19 11.71 -3.11
CA VAL A 152 -7.47 13.09 -2.69
C VAL A 152 -6.44 14.05 -3.26
N ASN A 153 -5.14 13.70 -3.20
CA ASN A 153 -4.09 14.55 -3.75
C ASN A 153 -4.27 14.77 -5.26
N VAL A 154 -4.54 13.71 -6.01
CA VAL A 154 -4.71 13.76 -7.46
C VAL A 154 -6.00 14.48 -7.87
N THR A 155 -7.12 14.20 -7.21
CA THR A 155 -8.46 14.65 -7.64
C THR A 155 -8.79 16.03 -7.11
N VAL A 156 -8.58 16.28 -5.83
CA VAL A 156 -9.08 17.47 -5.13
C VAL A 156 -8.10 18.63 -5.20
N THR A 157 -6.79 18.37 -5.22
CA THR A 157 -5.80 19.46 -5.22
C THR A 157 -5.57 20.06 -6.61
N SER A 158 -5.05 21.29 -6.64
CA SER A 158 -4.63 22.00 -7.85
C SER A 158 -3.31 21.52 -8.43
N MET A 159 -2.70 20.45 -7.88
CA MET A 159 -1.37 19.95 -8.27
C MET A 159 -1.18 19.85 -9.79
N ALA A 160 -2.15 19.29 -10.50
CA ALA A 160 -2.07 19.14 -11.96
C ALA A 160 -2.06 20.50 -12.68
N GLU A 161 -2.92 21.44 -12.26
CA GLU A 161 -3.05 22.75 -12.88
C GLU A 161 -1.77 23.56 -12.72
N ASP A 162 -1.24 23.55 -11.50
CA ASP A 162 -0.06 24.32 -11.14
C ASP A 162 1.21 23.75 -11.79
N VAL A 163 1.29 22.41 -11.95
CA VAL A 163 2.37 21.79 -12.74
C VAL A 163 2.31 22.27 -14.18
N VAL A 164 1.14 22.26 -14.84
CA VAL A 164 1.03 22.74 -16.22
C VAL A 164 1.36 24.23 -16.34
N LYS A 165 0.84 25.08 -15.44
CA LYS A 165 1.11 26.53 -15.42
C LYS A 165 2.59 26.84 -15.26
N ASN A 166 3.33 26.04 -14.49
CA ASN A 166 4.77 26.19 -14.36
C ASN A 166 5.56 25.93 -15.66
N PHE A 167 5.03 25.14 -16.59
CA PHE A 167 5.65 24.93 -17.92
C PHE A 167 5.06 25.85 -19.00
N SER A 168 3.88 26.42 -18.72
CA SER A 168 3.08 27.20 -19.63
C SER A 168 2.34 28.30 -18.86
N GLU A 169 3.03 29.39 -18.50
CA GLU A 169 2.49 30.46 -17.65
C GLU A 169 1.23 31.13 -18.24
N ASP A 170 1.10 31.14 -19.58
CA ASP A 170 -0.01 31.73 -20.33
C ASP A 170 -1.16 30.74 -20.67
N ALA A 171 -1.24 29.60 -19.98
CA ALA A 171 -2.28 28.59 -20.22
C ALA A 171 -3.50 28.75 -19.31
N ASP A 172 -4.69 28.80 -19.91
CA ASP A 172 -5.97 28.56 -19.22
C ASP A 172 -6.30 27.06 -19.29
N LEU A 173 -6.77 26.48 -18.19
CA LEU A 173 -6.95 25.04 -18.02
C LEU A 173 -8.39 24.72 -17.62
N ARG A 174 -9.00 23.74 -18.27
CA ARG A 174 -10.37 23.28 -17.98
C ARG A 174 -10.49 21.77 -18.04
N ASN A 175 -11.61 21.28 -17.52
CA ASN A 175 -12.02 19.88 -17.62
C ASN A 175 -10.94 18.90 -17.15
N LYS A 176 -10.47 19.09 -15.92
CA LYS A 176 -9.56 18.15 -15.27
C LYS A 176 -10.24 16.78 -15.14
N SER A 177 -9.67 15.78 -15.81
CA SER A 177 -9.99 14.38 -15.60
C SER A 177 -8.78 13.67 -15.02
N SER A 178 -9.03 12.70 -14.13
CA SER A 178 -7.99 11.93 -13.45
C SER A 178 -8.31 10.45 -13.52
N GLU A 179 -7.38 9.68 -14.05
CA GLU A 179 -7.46 8.23 -14.14
C GLU A 179 -6.36 7.58 -13.29
N MET A 180 -6.74 6.66 -12.43
CA MET A 180 -5.78 5.84 -11.68
C MET A 180 -5.23 4.72 -12.57
N LYS A 181 -3.94 4.45 -12.45
CA LYS A 181 -3.22 3.45 -13.26
C LYS A 181 -2.77 2.26 -12.41
N LEU A 182 -2.01 1.36 -13.01
CA LEU A 182 -1.66 0.06 -12.44
C LEU A 182 -1.04 0.15 -11.04
N GLY A 183 -0.12 1.09 -10.80
CA GLY A 183 0.57 1.24 -9.52
C GLY A 183 -0.39 1.46 -8.36
N TYR A 184 -1.46 2.23 -8.59
CA TYR A 184 -2.52 2.45 -7.60
C TYR A 184 -3.28 1.16 -7.27
N TYR A 185 -3.70 0.40 -8.28
CA TYR A 185 -4.47 -0.84 -8.07
C TYR A 185 -3.65 -1.95 -7.42
N LEU A 186 -2.34 -2.00 -7.67
CA LEU A 186 -1.47 -2.99 -7.03
C LEU A 186 -1.34 -2.81 -5.52
N VAL A 187 -1.58 -1.61 -4.98
CA VAL A 187 -1.66 -1.41 -3.53
C VAL A 187 -2.87 -2.13 -2.93
N ILE A 188 -3.98 -2.28 -3.68
CA ILE A 188 -5.13 -3.10 -3.26
C ILE A 188 -4.73 -4.58 -3.19
N LEU A 189 -3.96 -5.08 -4.17
CA LEU A 189 -3.46 -6.45 -4.11
C LEU A 189 -2.54 -6.65 -2.89
N TYR A 190 -1.69 -5.68 -2.58
CA TYR A 190 -0.88 -5.69 -1.37
C TYR A 190 -1.72 -5.76 -0.08
N THR A 191 -2.81 -4.99 0.01
CA THR A 191 -3.69 -5.01 1.19
C THR A 191 -4.33 -6.39 1.37
N LEU A 192 -4.80 -7.01 0.28
CA LEU A 192 -5.38 -8.35 0.29
C LEU A 192 -4.37 -9.42 0.72
N LEU A 193 -3.12 -9.33 0.25
CA LEU A 193 -2.06 -10.26 0.66
C LEU A 193 -1.69 -10.09 2.15
N SER A 194 -1.73 -8.86 2.66
CA SER A 194 -1.53 -8.59 4.10
C SER A 194 -2.67 -9.18 4.94
N LEU A 195 -3.92 -9.08 4.49
CA LEU A 195 -5.07 -9.72 5.13
C LEU A 195 -5.01 -11.26 5.05
N LEU A 196 -4.52 -11.80 3.93
CA LEU A 196 -4.30 -13.23 3.78
C LEU A 196 -3.27 -13.75 4.80
N ALA A 197 -2.20 -13.00 5.06
CA ALA A 197 -1.21 -13.36 6.07
C ALA A 197 -1.84 -13.45 7.48
N ILE A 198 -2.75 -12.52 7.81
CA ILE A 198 -3.54 -12.56 9.05
C ILE A 198 -4.42 -13.81 9.07
N ALA A 199 -5.15 -14.09 7.99
CA ALA A 199 -6.05 -15.25 7.91
C ALA A 199 -5.30 -16.58 8.08
N LEU A 200 -4.10 -16.71 7.48
CA LEU A 200 -3.27 -17.91 7.61
C LEU A 200 -2.83 -18.19 9.05
N ILE A 201 -2.45 -17.13 9.78
CA ILE A 201 -2.06 -17.25 11.19
C ILE A 201 -3.29 -17.45 12.08
N TYR A 202 -4.42 -16.81 11.76
CA TYR A 202 -5.69 -17.03 12.45
C TYR A 202 -6.16 -18.47 12.37
N MET A 203 -6.10 -19.09 11.18
CA MET A 203 -6.43 -20.51 11.04
C MET A 203 -5.52 -21.41 11.88
N TYR A 204 -4.23 -21.09 11.97
CA TYR A 204 -3.31 -21.82 12.84
C TYR A 204 -3.68 -21.67 14.32
N ASP A 205 -3.89 -20.44 14.77
CA ASP A 205 -4.19 -20.14 16.18
C ASP A 205 -5.52 -20.77 16.59
N HIS A 206 -6.53 -20.71 15.72
CA HIS A 206 -7.80 -21.37 15.92
C HIS A 206 -7.66 -22.90 16.01
N ALA A 207 -6.91 -23.52 15.09
CA ALA A 207 -6.68 -24.96 15.10
C ALA A 207 -5.84 -25.43 16.31
N ALA A 208 -4.89 -24.60 16.76
CA ALA A 208 -4.10 -24.89 17.96
C ALA A 208 -4.96 -24.76 19.22
N TYR A 209 -5.84 -23.75 19.27
CA TYR A 209 -6.77 -23.53 20.38
C TYR A 209 -7.79 -24.68 20.49
N THR A 210 -8.40 -25.11 19.39
CA THR A 210 -9.36 -26.23 19.40
C THR A 210 -8.70 -27.52 19.89
N HIS A 211 -7.49 -27.83 19.40
CA HIS A 211 -6.75 -29.02 19.84
C HIS A 211 -6.39 -28.98 21.34
N ARG A 212 -5.97 -27.82 21.87
CA ARG A 212 -5.73 -27.66 23.32
C ARG A 212 -7.01 -27.90 24.13
N ARG A 213 -8.15 -27.41 23.65
CA ARG A 213 -9.45 -27.59 24.31
C ARG A 213 -9.92 -29.04 24.30
N GLU A 214 -9.68 -29.77 23.22
CA GLU A 214 -9.95 -31.21 23.12
C GLU A 214 -9.07 -32.03 24.07
N GLN A 215 -7.79 -31.66 24.21
CA GLN A 215 -6.84 -32.30 25.14
C GLN A 215 -7.08 -31.98 26.61
N GLN A 216 -7.85 -30.94 26.94
CA GLN A 216 -8.23 -30.59 28.32
C GLN A 216 -9.50 -31.30 28.81
N ARG A 217 -10.35 -31.80 27.91
CA ARG A 217 -11.52 -32.64 28.26
C ARG A 217 -11.23 -34.05 28.83
N PRO A 218 -10.10 -34.76 28.57
CA PRO A 218 -9.90 -36.13 29.05
C PRO A 218 -9.56 -36.25 30.54
N THR A 219 -9.31 -35.15 31.26
CA THR A 219 -9.05 -35.19 32.71
C THR A 219 -10.30 -35.09 33.57
N GLU A 220 -11.47 -34.83 32.99
CA GLU A 220 -12.75 -34.77 33.71
C GLU A 220 -13.42 -36.16 33.82
N ASP A 221 -13.06 -37.09 32.94
CA ASP A 221 -13.51 -38.49 32.93
C ASP A 221 -12.51 -39.46 33.60
N ALA A 222 -11.63 -38.96 34.49
CA ALA A 222 -10.87 -39.86 35.35
C ALA A 222 -11.86 -40.48 36.37
N PRO A 223 -12.08 -41.81 36.36
CA PRO A 223 -13.02 -42.43 37.30
C PRO A 223 -12.56 -42.14 38.73
N LYS A 224 -13.41 -41.47 39.51
CA LYS A 224 -13.20 -41.18 40.95
C LYS A 224 -13.07 -42.43 41.83
N GLU A 225 -13.15 -43.63 41.26
CA GLU A 225 -13.17 -44.89 41.99
C GLU A 225 -11.79 -45.42 42.43
N ILE A 226 -10.67 -44.77 42.02
CA ILE A 226 -9.31 -45.25 42.36
C ILE A 226 -8.61 -44.37 43.43
N MET A 227 -9.26 -43.32 43.95
CA MET A 227 -8.69 -42.44 44.98
C MET A 227 -9.24 -42.68 46.40
N MET A 228 -9.88 -43.83 46.66
CA MET A 228 -10.22 -44.25 48.03
C MET A 228 -9.63 -45.63 48.33
N TYR A 229 -8.34 -45.65 48.68
CA TYR A 229 -7.74 -46.63 49.59
C TYR A 229 -6.84 -45.89 50.57
#